data_AF-A0A352XI43-F1
#
_entry.id   AF-A0A352XI43-F1
#
_cell.length_a   1.000
_cell.length_b   1.000
_cell.length_c   1.000
_cell.angle_alpha   90.00
_cell.angle_beta   90.00
_cell.angle_gamma   90.00
#
_symmetry.space_group_name_H-M   'P 1'
#
loop_
_entity.id
_entity.type
_entity.pdbx_description
1 polymer ?
#
loop_
_entity_poly.entity_id
_entity_poly.type
_entity_poly.pdbx_seq_one_letter_code
_entity_poly.pdbx_strand_id
1 'polypeptide(L)' 'MFVLLYYDLQDAIASLQQFPSRCSVAPEAATIGREIRQLWVGKKRTYRILFVVQGDTIAILHIRHCRQASLGNEPPE' A
#
# COMPACT_ATOMS: atom_id res chain seq x y z
N MET A 1 15.17 9.94 13.33
CA MET A 1 14.51 9.95 12.01
C MET A 1 13.73 8.66 11.72
N PHE A 2 14.25 7.46 12.04
CA PHE A 2 13.53 6.18 11.85
C PHE A 2 12.30 5.97 12.74
N VAL A 3 12.32 6.44 13.99
CA VAL A 3 11.20 6.25 14.94
C VAL A 3 9.92 6.98 14.49
N LEU A 4 10.05 8.18 13.91
CA LEU A 4 8.89 8.95 13.43
C LEU A 4 8.17 8.26 12.27
N LEU A 5 8.93 7.60 11.40
CA LEU A 5 8.37 6.87 10.27
C LEU A 5 7.52 5.66 10.72
N TYR A 6 7.94 4.97 11.78
CA TYR A 6 7.18 3.84 12.32
C TYR A 6 5.79 4.27 12.78
N TYR A 7 5.70 5.38 13.51
CA TYR A 7 4.42 5.93 13.95
C TYR A 7 3.56 6.42 12.77
N ASP A 8 4.15 7.15 11.81
CA ASP A 8 3.43 7.58 10.60
C ASP A 8 2.82 6.39 9.84
N LEU A 9 3.53 5.27 9.78
CA LEU A 9 3.07 4.04 9.12
C LEU A 9 1.98 3.35 9.92
N GLN A 10 2.12 3.27 11.25
CA GLN A 10 1.09 2.72 12.12
C GLN A 10 -0.21 3.51 12.03
N ASP A 11 -0.15 4.83 12.14
CA ASP A 11 -1.32 5.71 12.06
C ASP A 11 -2.01 5.58 10.69
N ALA A 12 -1.22 5.49 9.62
CA ALA A 12 -1.74 5.27 8.28
C ALA A 12 -2.48 3.93 8.18
N ILE A 13 -1.91 2.84 8.70
CA ILE A 13 -2.54 1.50 8.70
C ILE A 13 -3.80 1.51 9.57
N ALA A 14 -3.76 2.11 10.76
CA ALA A 14 -4.92 2.24 11.63
C ALA A 14 -6.05 3.02 10.94
N SER A 15 -5.73 4.07 10.18
CA SER A 15 -6.73 4.85 9.44
C SER A 15 -7.47 4.03 8.36
N LEU A 16 -6.88 2.93 7.88
CA LEU A 16 -7.53 2.06 6.92
C LEU A 16 -8.76 1.38 7.53
N GLN A 17 -8.81 1.16 8.85
CA GLN A 17 -9.96 0.52 9.52
C GLN A 17 -11.25 1.33 9.39
N GLN A 18 -11.15 2.66 9.28
CA GLN A 18 -12.33 3.52 9.24
C GLN A 18 -12.87 3.70 7.82
N PHE A 19 -11.99 3.96 6.85
CA PHE A 19 -12.39 4.29 5.48
C PHE A 19 -11.40 3.73 4.44
N PRO A 20 -11.31 2.41 4.23
CA PRO A 20 -10.36 1.83 3.29
C PRO A 20 -10.69 2.15 1.83
N SER A 21 -11.99 2.36 1.53
CA SER A 21 -12.48 2.61 0.17
C SER A 21 -12.12 3.99 -0.40
N ARG A 22 -11.57 4.91 0.43
CA ARG A 22 -11.09 6.22 -0.02
C ARG A 22 -9.78 6.15 -0.81
N CYS A 23 -9.03 5.06 -0.61
CA CYS A 23 -7.74 4.86 -1.24
C CYS A 23 -7.92 4.46 -2.70
N SER A 24 -7.08 5.03 -3.58
CA SER A 24 -7.16 4.74 -5.01
C SER A 24 -6.80 3.29 -5.30
N VAL A 25 -7.39 2.76 -6.37
CA VAL A 25 -7.01 1.45 -6.92
C VAL A 25 -5.59 1.55 -7.47
N ALA A 26 -4.78 0.55 -7.15
CA ALA A 26 -3.41 0.44 -7.61
C ALA A 26 -3.40 -0.01 -9.09
N PRO A 27 -2.46 0.47 -9.94
CA PRO A 27 -2.34 0.01 -11.33
C PRO A 27 -2.21 -1.52 -11.46
N GLU A 28 -1.57 -2.17 -10.49
CA GLU A 28 -1.37 -3.63 -10.43
C GLU A 28 -2.70 -4.39 -10.32
N ALA A 29 -3.78 -3.74 -9.91
CA ALA A 29 -5.11 -4.35 -9.83
C ALA A 29 -5.58 -4.89 -11.20
N ALA A 30 -5.27 -4.16 -12.28
CA ALA A 30 -5.64 -4.56 -13.63
C ALA A 30 -4.90 -5.83 -14.07
N THR A 31 -3.61 -5.92 -13.75
CA THR A 31 -2.77 -7.07 -14.11
C THR A 31 -3.12 -8.32 -13.29
N ILE A 32 -3.43 -8.14 -12.00
CA ILE A 32 -3.68 -9.26 -11.07
C ILE A 32 -5.15 -9.71 -11.09
N GLY A 33 -6.07 -8.91 -11.67
CA GLY A 33 -7.49 -9.23 -11.71
C GLY A 33 -8.18 -9.14 -10.34
N ARG A 34 -7.62 -8.31 -9.45
CA ARG A 34 -8.11 -8.14 -8.07
C ARG A 34 -8.11 -6.66 -7.71
N GLU A 35 -9.12 -6.20 -6.97
CA GLU A 35 -9.17 -4.83 -6.48
C GLU A 35 -8.11 -4.58 -5.40
N ILE A 36 -6.89 -4.27 -5.85
CA ILE A 36 -5.78 -3.87 -5.00
C ILE A 36 -5.82 -2.35 -4.86
N ARG A 37 -5.77 -1.87 -3.62
CA ARG A 37 -5.76 -0.45 -3.29
C ARG A 37 -4.39 -0.02 -2.78
N GLN A 38 -4.12 1.27 -2.88
CA GLN A 38 -2.84 1.85 -2.48
C GLN A 38 -2.99 3.05 -1.56
N LEU A 39 -2.08 3.16 -0.59
CA LEU A 39 -1.93 4.34 0.27
C LEU A 39 -0.46 4.79 0.27
N TRP A 40 -0.24 6.08 0.10
CA TRP A 40 1.08 6.69 0.17
C TRP A 40 1.28 7.37 1.52
N VAL A 41 2.40 7.07 2.18
CA VAL A 41 2.70 7.52 3.55
C VAL A 41 4.04 8.26 3.60
N GLY A 42 4.10 9.27 4.48
CA GLY A 42 5.29 10.08 4.76
C GLY A 42 5.41 11.34 3.90
N LYS A 43 6.28 12.26 4.35
CA LYS A 43 6.44 13.64 3.82
C LYS A 43 6.65 13.76 2.30
N LYS A 44 7.16 12.72 1.64
CA LYS A 44 7.37 12.68 0.18
C LYS A 44 6.79 11.43 -0.47
N ARG A 45 5.71 10.88 0.09
CA ARG A 45 5.14 9.58 -0.34
C ARG A 45 6.22 8.50 -0.35
N THR A 46 7.02 8.50 0.71
CA THR A 46 8.22 7.67 0.85
C THR A 46 7.88 6.19 0.86
N TYR A 47 6.71 5.84 1.40
CA TYR A 47 6.22 4.46 1.43
C TYR A 47 4.89 4.33 0.71
N ARG A 48 4.71 3.18 0.05
CA ARG A 48 3.49 2.75 -0.63
C ARG A 48 3.01 1.48 0.04
N ILE A 49 1.83 1.53 0.61
CA ILE A 49 1.13 0.37 1.18
C ILE A 49 0.17 -0.15 0.10
N LEU A 50 0.31 -1.41 -0.28
CA LEU A 50 -0.62 -2.14 -1.13
C LEU A 50 -1.47 -3.05 -0.26
N PHE A 51 -2.78 -3.00 -0.41
CA PHE A 51 -3.69 -3.77 0.41
C PHE A 51 -4.96 -4.15 -0.36
N VAL A 52 -5.70 -5.09 0.19
CA VAL A 52 -7.02 -5.53 -0.30
C VAL A 52 -8.02 -5.52 0.84
N VAL A 53 -9.28 -5.27 0.52
CA VAL A 53 -10.40 -5.39 1.45
C VAL A 53 -11.07 -6.74 1.21
N GLN A 54 -11.19 -7.55 2.25
CA GLN A 54 -11.80 -8.89 2.22
C GLN A 54 -12.84 -8.98 3.34
N GLY A 55 -14.10 -8.72 3.03
CA GLY A 55 -15.13 -8.55 4.06
C GLY A 55 -14.72 -7.44 5.03
N ASP A 56 -14.62 -7.80 6.32
CA ASP A 56 -14.22 -6.87 7.39
C ASP A 56 -12.71 -6.82 7.63
N THR A 57 -11.92 -7.56 6.85
CA THR A 57 -10.46 -7.62 7.00
C THR A 57 -9.74 -6.81 5.94
N ILE A 58 -8.76 -6.01 6.37
CA ILE A 58 -7.85 -5.30 5.50
C ILE A 58 -6.53 -6.06 5.49
N ALA A 59 -6.25 -6.77 4.40
CA ALA A 59 -5.01 -7.52 4.24
C ALA A 59 -3.96 -6.64 3.57
N ILE A 60 -2.90 -6.30 4.31
CA ILE A 60 -1.73 -5.61 3.75
C ILE A 60 -0.93 -6.62 2.94
N LEU A 61 -0.79 -6.38 1.64
CA LEU A 61 -0.01 -7.23 0.74
C LEU A 61 1.46 -6.88 0.82
N HIS A 62 1.79 -5.60 0.68
CA HIS A 62 3.17 -5.12 0.67
C HIS A 62 3.27 -3.69 1.20
N ILE A 63 4.38 -3.39 1.88
CA ILE A 63 4.79 -2.02 2.20
C ILE A 63 6.13 -1.79 1.51
N ARG A 64 6.18 -0.83 0.60
CA ARG A 64 7.32 -0.62 -0.30
C ARG A 64 7.84 0.79 -0.19
N HIS A 65 9.15 0.94 -0.14
CA HIS A 65 9.79 2.25 -0.26
C HIS A 65 9.67 2.73 -1.72
N CYS A 66 9.46 4.03 -1.95
CA CYS A 66 9.21 4.61 -3.27
C CYS A 66 10.37 4.44 -4.27
N ARG A 67 11.56 4.10 -3.77
CA ARG A 67 12.75 3.78 -4.59
C ARG A 67 12.80 2.31 -5.05
N GLN A 68 11.90 1.46 -4.58
CA GLN A 68 11.81 0.06 -5.03
C GLN A 68 10.95 -0.01 -6.30
N ALA A 69 11.42 -0.71 -7.33
CA ALA A 69 10.72 -0.85 -8.62
C ALA A 69 9.34 -1.50 -8.47
N SER A 70 8.31 -1.11 -9.24
CA SER A 70 6.94 -1.68 -9.15
C SER A 70 6.89 -3.21 -9.24
N LEU A 71 5.91 -3.85 -8.59
CA LEU A 71 5.70 -5.30 -8.71
C LEU A 71 5.24 -5.59 -10.14
N GLY A 72 5.87 -6.56 -10.81
CA GLY A 72 5.61 -6.90 -12.23
C GLY A 72 6.76 -6.60 -13.21
N ASN A 73 7.88 -6.07 -12.73
CA ASN A 73 9.11 -5.85 -13.53
C ASN A 73 10.16 -6.96 -13.31
N GLU A 74 9.74 -8.20 -13.06
CA GLU A 74 10.67 -9.33 -13.13
C GLU A 74 10.97 -9.60 -14.61
N PRO A 75 12.25 -9.55 -15.04
CA PRO A 75 12.61 -9.98 -16.38
C PRO A 75 12.24 -11.47 -16.52
N PRO A 76 11.65 -11.89 -17.65
CA PRO A 76 11.49 -13.31 -17.93
C PRO A 76 12.88 -13.97 -17.96
N GLU A 77 13.01 -15.15 -17.33
CA GLU A 77 14.20 -16.00 -17.40
C GLU A 77 14.58 -16.37 -18.85
#